data_AF-A0A374BN13-F1
#
_entry.id   AF-A0A374BN13-F1
#
_cell.length_a   1.000
_cell.length_b   1.000
_cell.length_c   1.000
_cell.angle_alpha   90.00
_cell.angle_beta   90.00
_cell.angle_gamma   90.00
#
_symmetry.space_group_name_H-M   'P 1'
#
loop_
_entity.id
_entity.type
_entity.pdbx_description
1 polymer ?
#
loop_
_entity_poly.entity_id
_entity_poly.type
_entity_poly.pdbx_seq_one_letter_code
_entity_poly.pdbx_strand_id
1 'polypeptide(L)'
;MKISKRRVEYSHLEGNLRLVSMTDEERKELAKQHNTEKWVIAPNLYFVEFSLFNRNYRGYGIKNVNGGIEFINPLYMKNPITLDNKGYVFVAHSKDDSNKHCCLFWEFTDYLAYLSIQKKHFLNLPKDCDCFIMSDVRNFIPMVVDTDDYENIYMFFPNNDTGYTIAKTIQNRNSKHVHDCSLLYAANETLHDFAHAYLEEVNK
;
A
#
# COMPACT_ATOMS: atom_id res chain seq x y z
N MET A 1 -26.44 21.49 -19.39
CA MET A 1 -25.66 20.27 -19.67
C MET A 1 -24.28 20.44 -19.04
N LYS A 2 -24.05 19.88 -17.84
CA LYS A 2 -22.75 20.03 -17.14
C LYS A 2 -21.75 19.10 -17.81
N ILE A 3 -20.79 19.67 -18.52
CA ILE A 3 -19.65 18.95 -19.10
C ILE A 3 -18.82 18.43 -17.92
N SER A 4 -18.78 17.11 -17.78
CA SER A 4 -18.00 16.39 -16.78
C SER A 4 -16.53 16.82 -16.84
N LYS A 5 -15.94 17.06 -15.67
CA LYS A 5 -14.56 17.52 -15.51
C LYS A 5 -13.61 16.52 -16.18
N ARG A 6 -12.66 17.08 -16.95
CA ARG A 6 -11.64 16.38 -17.74
C ARG A 6 -10.93 15.28 -16.92
N ARG A 7 -10.80 14.08 -17.51
CA ARG A 7 -9.86 13.02 -17.08
C ARG A 7 -8.47 13.63 -16.94
N VAL A 8 -7.87 13.50 -15.76
CA VAL A 8 -6.58 14.09 -15.43
C VAL A 8 -5.50 13.05 -15.68
N GLU A 9 -4.66 13.33 -16.67
CA GLU A 9 -3.37 12.69 -16.93
C GLU A 9 -3.37 11.17 -17.23
N TYR A 10 -3.15 10.88 -18.51
CA TYR A 10 -2.66 9.57 -18.93
C TYR A 10 -1.13 9.60 -18.84
N SER A 11 -0.54 8.69 -18.07
CA SER A 11 0.85 8.31 -18.29
C SER A 11 0.85 6.98 -19.03
N HIS A 12 1.28 7.00 -20.29
CA HIS A 12 1.66 5.78 -20.99
C HIS A 12 2.98 5.31 -20.39
N LEU A 13 2.94 4.13 -19.78
CA LEU A 13 4.13 3.33 -19.55
C LEU A 13 4.24 2.38 -20.75
N GLU A 14 5.46 1.93 -21.10
CA GLU A 14 5.71 1.17 -22.34
C GLU A 14 4.65 0.06 -22.58
N GLY A 15 4.13 -0.04 -23.81
CA GLY A 15 3.11 -1.02 -24.20
C GLY A 15 1.65 -0.58 -23.98
N ASN A 16 0.78 -1.53 -23.59
CA ASN A 16 -0.68 -1.35 -23.44
C ASN A 16 -1.12 -0.93 -22.03
N LEU A 17 -0.18 -0.59 -21.14
CA LEU A 17 -0.45 -0.24 -19.74
C LEU A 17 -0.86 1.23 -19.60
N ARG A 18 -1.96 1.48 -18.88
CA ARG A 18 -2.51 2.81 -18.65
C ARG A 18 -2.79 3.02 -17.17
N LEU A 19 -2.24 4.10 -16.63
CA LEU A 19 -2.64 4.63 -15.34
C LEU A 19 -3.69 5.71 -15.54
N VAL A 20 -4.81 5.56 -14.83
CA VAL A 20 -5.95 6.47 -14.93
C VAL A 20 -6.27 7.01 -13.54
N SER A 21 -6.20 8.34 -13.40
CA SER A 21 -6.62 9.02 -12.17
C SER A 21 -8.09 8.72 -11.89
N MET A 22 -8.43 8.46 -10.63
CA MET A 22 -9.83 8.29 -10.23
C MET A 22 -10.48 9.65 -9.96
N THR A 23 -11.69 9.84 -10.49
CA THR A 23 -12.58 10.96 -10.12
C THR A 23 -13.07 10.85 -8.67
N ASP A 24 -13.56 11.94 -8.09
CA ASP A 24 -14.13 11.91 -6.72
C ASP A 24 -15.30 10.93 -6.59
N GLU A 25 -16.14 10.84 -7.62
CA GLU A 25 -17.23 9.86 -7.70
C GLU A 25 -16.71 8.43 -7.75
N GLU A 26 -15.74 8.12 -8.62
CA GLU A 26 -15.13 6.79 -8.70
C GLU A 26 -14.40 6.41 -7.40
N ARG A 27 -13.76 7.36 -6.73
CA ARG A 27 -13.18 7.13 -5.40
C ARG A 27 -14.28 6.80 -4.40
N LYS A 28 -15.40 7.54 -4.37
CA LYS A 28 -16.53 7.22 -3.49
C LYS A 28 -17.14 5.85 -3.81
N GLU A 29 -17.24 5.47 -5.08
CA GLU A 29 -17.78 4.18 -5.50
C GLU A 29 -16.84 3.03 -5.17
N LEU A 30 -15.54 3.19 -5.44
CA LEU A 30 -14.52 2.21 -5.08
C LEU A 30 -14.55 1.90 -3.59
N ALA A 31 -14.61 2.97 -2.79
CA ALA A 31 -14.73 2.82 -1.37
C ALA A 31 -16.01 2.02 -1.05
N LYS A 32 -17.16 2.28 -1.70
CA LYS A 32 -18.43 1.57 -1.45
C LYS A 32 -18.41 0.10 -1.84
N GLN A 33 -17.85 -0.24 -3.00
CA GLN A 33 -17.80 -1.61 -3.52
C GLN A 33 -16.98 -2.56 -2.64
N HIS A 34 -15.99 -2.03 -1.91
CA HIS A 34 -15.19 -2.81 -0.96
C HIS A 34 -15.72 -2.74 0.48
N ASN A 35 -16.97 -2.32 0.71
CA ASN A 35 -17.47 -1.90 2.03
C ASN A 35 -16.59 -0.75 2.55
N THR A 36 -17.01 0.50 2.31
CA THR A 36 -16.39 1.86 2.49
C THR A 36 -15.74 2.22 3.82
N GLU A 37 -15.46 1.20 4.58
CA GLU A 37 -14.79 1.12 5.83
C GLU A 37 -13.36 0.56 5.62
N LYS A 38 -13.09 -0.21 4.55
CA LYS A 38 -11.88 -1.07 4.47
C LYS A 38 -10.63 -0.40 3.86
N TRP A 39 -10.76 0.49 2.86
CA TRP A 39 -9.62 1.10 2.16
C TRP A 39 -9.79 2.62 2.07
N VAL A 40 -8.95 3.41 2.74
CA VAL A 40 -8.77 4.82 2.44
C VAL A 40 -8.09 4.90 1.10
N ILE A 41 -8.75 5.55 0.14
CA ILE A 41 -8.19 5.69 -1.18
C ILE A 41 -7.11 6.75 -1.12
N ALA A 42 -5.87 6.26 -1.05
CA ALA A 42 -4.70 7.10 -1.05
C ALA A 42 -4.67 7.97 -2.33
N PRO A 43 -4.22 9.24 -2.25
CA PRO A 43 -4.14 10.12 -3.42
C PRO A 43 -3.34 9.53 -4.57
N ASN A 44 -2.31 8.75 -4.26
CA ASN A 44 -1.40 8.06 -5.18
C ASN A 44 -1.92 6.69 -5.67
N LEU A 45 -3.16 6.31 -5.36
CA LEU A 45 -3.81 5.13 -5.94
C LEU A 45 -4.46 5.49 -7.28
N TYR A 46 -4.23 4.63 -8.28
CA TYR A 46 -4.74 4.79 -9.64
C TYR A 46 -5.52 3.57 -10.09
N PHE A 47 -6.42 3.74 -11.07
CA PHE A 47 -6.82 2.60 -11.88
C PHE A 47 -5.67 2.22 -12.80
N VAL A 48 -5.45 0.92 -12.94
CA VAL A 48 -4.49 0.35 -13.89
C VAL A 48 -5.28 -0.44 -14.91
N GLU A 49 -5.18 -0.05 -16.17
CA GLU A 49 -5.86 -0.68 -17.29
C GLU A 49 -4.84 -1.22 -18.28
N PHE A 50 -4.99 -2.47 -18.71
CA PHE A 50 -4.17 -3.05 -19.77
C PHE A 50 -4.90 -4.15 -20.53
N SER A 51 -4.43 -4.44 -21.73
CA SER A 51 -4.96 -5.51 -22.57
C SER A 51 -3.94 -6.64 -22.73
N LEU A 52 -4.36 -7.87 -22.42
CA LEU A 52 -3.56 -9.08 -22.57
C LEU A 52 -4.43 -10.20 -23.16
N PHE A 53 -3.93 -10.89 -24.19
CA PHE A 53 -4.66 -11.97 -24.91
C PHE A 53 -6.09 -11.57 -25.33
N ASN A 54 -6.25 -10.38 -25.92
CA ASN A 54 -7.55 -9.81 -26.34
C ASN A 54 -8.57 -9.64 -25.19
N ARG A 55 -8.12 -9.62 -23.93
CA ARG A 55 -8.93 -9.28 -22.76
C ARG A 55 -8.43 -7.99 -22.14
N ASN A 56 -9.37 -7.16 -21.70
CA ASN A 56 -9.07 -5.95 -20.95
C ASN A 56 -9.14 -6.24 -19.46
N TYR A 57 -8.08 -5.89 -18.75
CA TYR A 57 -7.99 -5.98 -17.31
C TYR A 57 -8.03 -4.57 -16.74
N ARG A 58 -8.75 -4.41 -15.63
CA ARG A 58 -8.78 -3.20 -14.82
C ARG A 58 -8.64 -3.59 -13.36
N GLY A 59 -7.75 -2.92 -12.67
CA GLY A 59 -7.54 -3.06 -11.23
C GLY A 59 -6.99 -1.76 -10.64
N TYR A 60 -6.31 -1.87 -9.51
CA TYR A 60 -5.76 -0.74 -8.77
C TYR A 60 -4.25 -0.89 -8.64
N GLY A 61 -3.55 0.24 -8.56
CA GLY A 61 -2.13 0.18 -8.29
C GLY A 61 -1.51 1.51 -7.90
N ILE A 62 -0.29 1.40 -7.38
CA ILE A 62 0.55 2.51 -6.94
C ILE A 62 1.90 2.41 -7.66
N LYS A 63 2.43 3.55 -8.10
CA LYS A 63 3.75 3.61 -8.73
C LYS A 63 4.86 3.35 -7.70
N ASN A 64 5.86 2.55 -8.08
CA ASN A 64 7.08 2.39 -7.29
C ASN A 64 8.17 3.36 -7.72
N VAL A 65 9.26 3.45 -6.95
CA VAL A 65 10.37 4.41 -7.17
C VAL A 65 11.12 4.17 -8.47
N ASN A 66 11.03 2.98 -9.05
CA ASN A 66 11.69 2.60 -10.30
C ASN A 66 10.76 2.70 -11.53
N GLY A 67 9.59 3.32 -11.38
CA GLY A 67 8.66 3.57 -12.49
C GLY A 67 7.73 2.40 -12.84
N GLY A 68 7.83 1.27 -12.15
CA GLY A 68 6.86 0.18 -12.24
C GLY A 68 5.61 0.42 -11.40
N ILE A 69 4.70 -0.56 -11.39
CA ILE A 69 3.40 -0.45 -10.71
C ILE A 69 3.17 -1.68 -9.84
N GLU A 70 2.88 -1.45 -8.56
CA GLU A 70 2.31 -2.47 -7.69
C GLU A 70 0.81 -2.57 -7.97
N PHE A 71 0.37 -3.70 -8.50
CA PHE A 71 -0.96 -3.88 -9.09
C PHE A 71 -1.74 -5.01 -8.44
N ILE A 72 -3.03 -4.78 -8.22
CA ILE A 72 -3.98 -5.85 -7.87
C ILE A 72 -5.27 -5.72 -8.67
N ASN A 73 -5.77 -6.85 -9.14
CA ASN A 73 -7.16 -7.00 -9.55
C ASN A 73 -7.89 -7.87 -8.52
N PRO A 74 -8.69 -7.29 -7.61
CA PRO A 74 -9.28 -8.06 -6.51
C PRO A 74 -10.32 -9.10 -6.96
N LEU A 75 -10.78 -9.05 -8.23
CA LEU A 75 -11.69 -10.07 -8.76
C LEU A 75 -10.97 -11.36 -9.14
N TYR A 76 -9.67 -11.28 -9.47
CA TYR A 76 -8.92 -12.42 -10.02
C TYR A 76 -7.64 -12.76 -9.25
N MET A 77 -7.22 -11.89 -8.34
CA MET A 77 -5.93 -11.98 -7.66
C MET A 77 -6.12 -11.97 -6.16
N LYS A 78 -5.41 -12.88 -5.48
CA LYS A 78 -5.31 -12.89 -4.02
C LYS A 78 -4.24 -11.89 -3.54
N ASN A 79 -3.11 -11.83 -4.24
CA ASN A 79 -1.95 -11.00 -3.88
C ASN A 79 -1.61 -10.02 -5.00
N PRO A 80 -1.07 -8.84 -4.70
CA PRO A 80 -0.52 -7.93 -5.69
C PRO A 80 0.62 -8.54 -6.51
N ILE A 81 0.92 -7.92 -7.64
CA ILE A 81 2.12 -8.18 -8.44
C ILE A 81 2.74 -6.86 -8.88
N THR A 82 4.07 -6.85 -9.06
CA THR A 82 4.74 -5.74 -9.73
C THR A 82 4.66 -5.89 -11.24
N LEU A 83 4.11 -4.88 -11.90
CA LEU A 83 4.14 -4.72 -13.35
C LEU A 83 5.35 -3.86 -13.74
N ASP A 84 6.01 -4.25 -14.83
CA ASP A 84 7.19 -3.58 -15.37
C ASP A 84 8.40 -3.61 -14.40
N ASN A 85 8.89 -2.45 -13.95
CA ASN A 85 10.12 -2.35 -13.16
C ASN A 85 9.88 -2.63 -11.67
N LYS A 86 10.80 -3.34 -11.01
CA LYS A 86 10.72 -3.63 -9.56
C LYS A 86 11.36 -2.52 -8.75
N GLY A 87 10.65 -2.05 -7.74
CA GLY A 87 11.14 -1.08 -6.75
C GLY A 87 10.18 -1.07 -5.56
N TYR A 88 10.61 -0.50 -4.44
CA TYR A 88 9.68 -0.23 -3.34
C TYR A 88 8.82 1.00 -3.68
N VAL A 89 7.69 1.16 -3.00
CA VAL A 89 6.89 2.40 -3.07
C VAL A 89 7.27 3.30 -1.91
N PHE A 90 7.51 4.58 -2.20
CA PHE A 90 7.67 5.62 -1.20
C PHE A 90 6.44 6.54 -1.18
N VAL A 91 5.91 6.82 0.01
CA VAL A 91 4.85 7.80 0.22
C VAL A 91 5.23 8.71 1.38
N ALA A 92 5.57 9.95 1.06
CA ALA A 92 5.83 10.96 2.07
C ALA A 92 4.54 11.35 2.83
N HIS A 93 4.63 11.50 4.15
CA HIS A 93 3.51 11.97 4.97
C HIS A 93 3.19 13.45 4.70
N SER A 94 4.22 14.28 4.57
CA SER A 94 4.12 15.71 4.30
C SER A 94 5.06 16.10 3.17
N LYS A 95 4.88 17.31 2.62
CA LYS A 95 5.79 17.84 1.59
C LYS A 95 7.13 18.34 2.16
N ASP A 96 7.25 18.38 3.48
CA ASP A 96 8.44 18.84 4.17
C ASP A 96 9.26 17.60 4.59
N ASP A 97 10.49 17.50 4.07
CA ASP A 97 11.40 16.33 4.09
C ASP A 97 11.95 15.91 5.48
N SER A 98 11.22 16.12 6.57
CA SER A 98 11.75 16.02 7.94
C SER A 98 11.00 15.07 8.86
N ASN A 99 10.24 14.11 8.33
CA ASN A 99 9.57 13.13 9.18
C ASN A 99 10.61 12.23 9.86
N LYS A 100 10.54 12.15 11.18
CA LYS A 100 11.43 11.33 12.01
C LYS A 100 10.97 9.87 12.10
N HIS A 101 9.83 9.55 11.50
CA HIS A 101 9.15 8.28 11.65
C HIS A 101 8.77 7.70 10.30
N CYS A 102 8.93 6.38 10.14
CA CYS A 102 8.45 5.69 8.95
C CYS A 102 7.72 4.38 9.30
N CYS A 103 6.82 3.99 8.41
CA CYS A 103 6.12 2.71 8.43
C CYS A 103 6.58 1.85 7.25
N LEU A 104 6.88 0.58 7.50
CA LEU A 104 7.29 -0.40 6.50
C LEU A 104 6.17 -1.41 6.30
N PHE A 105 5.83 -1.69 5.04
CA PHE A 105 4.79 -2.64 4.66
C PHE A 105 5.34 -3.68 3.68
N TRP A 106 4.78 -4.89 3.72
CA TRP A 106 5.05 -5.90 2.69
C TRP A 106 4.30 -5.55 1.40
N GLU A 107 2.97 -5.41 1.44
CA GLU A 107 2.15 -5.09 0.27
C GLU A 107 1.46 -3.73 0.38
N PHE A 108 1.11 -3.14 -0.76
CA PHE A 108 0.41 -1.85 -0.75
C PHE A 108 -1.02 -1.97 -0.20
N THR A 109 -1.58 -3.18 -0.17
CA THR A 109 -2.89 -3.45 0.45
C THR A 109 -2.84 -3.30 1.97
N ASP A 110 -1.71 -3.62 2.61
CA ASP A 110 -1.48 -3.37 4.03
C ASP A 110 -1.39 -1.87 4.32
N TYR A 111 -0.72 -1.11 3.46
CA TYR A 111 -0.68 0.35 3.54
C TYR A 111 -2.09 0.96 3.45
N LEU A 112 -2.92 0.50 2.52
CA LEU A 112 -4.30 0.99 2.39
C LEU A 112 -5.17 0.60 3.59
N ALA A 113 -4.93 -0.58 4.18
CA ALA A 113 -5.56 -0.98 5.43
C ALA A 113 -5.13 -0.09 6.61
N TYR A 114 -3.84 0.20 6.75
CA TYR A 114 -3.30 1.13 7.74
C TYR A 114 -4.00 2.50 7.71
N LEU A 115 -4.14 3.10 6.52
CA LEU A 115 -4.83 4.38 6.37
C LEU A 115 -6.31 4.31 6.80
N SER A 116 -7.00 3.20 6.51
CA SER A 116 -8.39 2.98 6.93
C SER A 116 -8.56 2.90 8.43
N ILE A 117 -7.66 2.16 9.07
CA ILE A 117 -7.65 2.00 10.53
C ILE A 117 -7.44 3.36 11.19
N GLN A 118 -6.48 4.15 10.70
CA GLN A 118 -6.22 5.50 11.20
C GLN A 118 -7.44 6.41 11.07
N LYS A 119 -8.09 6.41 9.90
CA LYS A 119 -9.26 7.29 9.64
C LYS A 119 -10.44 7.01 10.58
N LYS A 120 -10.61 5.76 11.00
CA LYS A 120 -11.71 5.36 11.89
C LYS A 120 -11.36 5.39 13.37
N HIS A 121 -10.10 5.64 13.70
CA HIS A 121 -9.62 5.75 15.07
C HIS A 121 -9.92 4.52 15.96
N PHE A 122 -10.09 3.33 15.39
CA PHE A 122 -10.40 2.14 16.18
C PHE A 122 -9.14 1.46 16.76
N LEU A 123 -7.96 1.72 16.18
CA LEU A 123 -6.68 1.31 16.72
C LEU A 123 -5.71 2.49 16.66
N ASN A 124 -4.90 2.66 17.71
CA ASN A 124 -3.89 3.71 17.75
C ASN A 124 -2.64 3.25 17.01
N LEU A 125 -2.64 3.43 15.69
CA LEU A 125 -1.48 3.21 14.84
C LEU A 125 -0.52 4.41 14.90
N PRO A 126 0.79 4.20 14.60
CA PRO A 126 1.74 5.29 14.37
C PRO A 126 1.15 6.31 13.40
N LYS A 127 1.42 7.60 13.64
CA LYS A 127 0.94 8.73 12.82
C LYS A 127 2.14 9.54 12.36
N ASP A 128 1.92 10.43 11.40
CA ASP A 128 2.95 11.36 10.94
C ASP A 128 4.22 10.63 10.46
N CYS A 129 4.00 9.52 9.74
CA CYS A 129 5.04 8.61 9.27
C CYS A 129 5.10 8.59 7.74
N ASP A 130 6.30 8.70 7.18
CA ASP A 130 6.53 8.30 5.80
C ASP A 130 6.27 6.80 5.64
N CYS A 131 5.84 6.35 4.47
CA CYS A 131 5.48 4.95 4.24
C CYS A 131 6.33 4.36 3.13
N PHE A 132 6.91 3.19 3.42
CA PHE A 132 7.67 2.38 2.47
C PHE A 132 6.94 1.05 2.28
N ILE A 133 6.72 0.65 1.03
CA ILE A 133 6.06 -0.61 0.70
C ILE A 133 7.04 -1.44 -0.13
N MET A 134 7.42 -2.60 0.37
CA MET A 134 8.49 -3.40 -0.22
C MET A 134 8.06 -4.10 -1.52
N SER A 135 6.89 -4.74 -1.52
CA SER A 135 6.27 -5.56 -2.58
C SER A 135 7.08 -6.77 -3.10
N ASP A 136 8.41 -6.77 -2.96
CA ASP A 136 9.29 -7.85 -3.40
C ASP A 136 10.56 -7.89 -2.54
N VAL A 137 11.03 -9.07 -2.15
CA VAL A 137 12.23 -9.25 -1.32
C VAL A 137 13.49 -8.59 -1.92
N ARG A 138 13.57 -8.42 -3.25
CA ARG A 138 14.70 -7.74 -3.90
C ARG A 138 14.79 -6.26 -3.53
N ASN A 139 13.68 -5.66 -3.11
CA ASN A 139 13.62 -4.28 -2.68
C ASN A 139 14.05 -4.11 -1.22
N PHE A 140 14.38 -5.20 -0.50
CA PHE A 140 14.80 -5.17 0.90
C PHE A 140 16.01 -4.25 1.14
N ILE A 141 17.12 -4.48 0.42
CA ILE A 141 18.35 -3.71 0.62
C ILE A 141 18.15 -2.21 0.35
N PRO A 142 17.64 -1.77 -0.82
CA PRO A 142 17.46 -0.34 -1.06
C PRO A 142 16.48 0.30 -0.06
N MET A 143 15.37 -0.37 0.27
CA MET A 143 14.41 0.15 1.25
C MET A 143 15.04 0.31 2.64
N VAL A 144 15.81 -0.69 3.10
CA VAL A 144 16.48 -0.61 4.42
C VAL A 144 17.49 0.53 4.46
N VAL A 145 18.29 0.71 3.40
CA VAL A 145 19.24 1.82 3.30
C VAL A 145 18.53 3.17 3.40
N ASP A 146 17.42 3.34 2.69
CA ASP A 146 16.68 4.60 2.68
C ASP A 146 15.90 4.86 3.98
N THR A 147 15.76 3.83 4.82
CA THR A 147 15.06 3.93 6.12
C THR A 147 16.01 4.04 7.32
N ASP A 148 17.33 3.91 7.12
CA ASP A 148 18.34 3.80 8.19
C ASP A 148 18.41 5.06 9.08
N ASP A 149 18.08 6.24 8.52
CA ASP A 149 18.18 7.55 9.20
C ASP A 149 16.91 7.93 10.00
N TYR A 150 15.84 7.12 9.95
CA TYR A 150 14.61 7.40 10.69
C TYR A 150 14.78 7.09 12.19
N GLU A 151 14.30 7.99 13.06
CA GLU A 151 14.37 7.80 14.51
C GLU A 151 13.45 6.67 15.02
N ASN A 152 12.34 6.42 14.32
CA ASN A 152 11.44 5.30 14.60
C ASN A 152 10.95 4.64 13.31
N ILE A 153 11.09 3.32 13.25
CA ILE A 153 10.71 2.47 12.12
C ILE A 153 9.64 1.50 12.61
N TYR A 154 8.41 1.62 12.12
CA TYR A 154 7.28 0.77 12.48
C TYR A 154 7.02 -0.27 11.40
N MET A 155 7.12 -1.55 11.71
CA MET A 155 7.06 -2.63 10.73
C MET A 155 5.73 -3.35 10.77
N PHE A 156 5.07 -3.42 9.61
CA PHE A 156 3.80 -4.11 9.37
C PHE A 156 4.02 -5.25 8.36
N PHE A 157 4.91 -6.19 8.70
CA PHE A 157 5.18 -7.37 7.88
C PHE A 157 4.20 -8.52 8.19
N PRO A 158 3.99 -9.45 7.24
CA PRO A 158 3.07 -10.56 7.45
C PRO A 158 3.53 -11.51 8.56
N ASN A 159 2.59 -12.10 9.28
CA ASN A 159 2.79 -13.17 10.26
C ASN A 159 3.04 -14.52 9.56
N ASN A 160 4.09 -14.57 8.75
CA ASN A 160 4.58 -15.78 8.08
C ASN A 160 6.12 -15.79 8.07
N ASP A 161 6.74 -16.89 7.63
CA ASP A 161 8.19 -17.07 7.68
C ASP A 161 8.96 -15.95 6.98
N THR A 162 8.45 -15.44 5.86
CA THR A 162 9.05 -14.32 5.12
C THR A 162 9.03 -13.05 5.95
N GLY A 163 7.87 -12.67 6.50
CA GLY A 163 7.73 -11.47 7.30
C GLY A 163 8.56 -11.51 8.59
N TYR A 164 8.57 -12.65 9.29
CA TYR A 164 9.42 -12.85 10.47
C TYR A 164 10.91 -12.72 10.15
N THR A 165 11.35 -13.29 9.03
CA THR A 165 12.76 -13.22 8.62
C THR A 165 13.17 -11.79 8.30
N ILE A 166 12.34 -11.06 7.55
CA ILE A 166 12.58 -9.65 7.21
C ILE A 166 12.61 -8.78 8.47
N ALA A 167 11.57 -8.86 9.30
CA ALA A 167 11.46 -8.09 10.54
C ALA A 167 12.67 -8.31 11.46
N LYS A 168 13.05 -9.58 11.67
CA LYS A 168 14.20 -9.92 12.50
C LYS A 168 15.53 -9.43 11.93
N THR A 169 15.68 -9.43 10.61
CA THR A 169 16.87 -8.90 9.94
C THR A 169 16.99 -7.38 10.16
N ILE A 170 15.89 -6.64 10.05
CA ILE A 170 15.85 -5.19 10.29
C ILE A 170 16.12 -4.88 11.78
N GLN A 171 15.50 -5.62 12.70
CA GLN A 171 15.73 -5.48 14.14
C GLN A 171 17.19 -5.73 14.54
N ASN A 172 17.83 -6.75 13.97
CA ASN A 172 19.24 -7.04 14.24
C ASN A 172 20.18 -5.95 13.72
N ARG A 173 19.79 -5.22 12.67
CA ARG A 173 20.54 -4.08 12.14
C ARG A 173 20.33 -2.83 13.01
N ASN A 174 19.08 -2.51 13.38
CA ASN A 174 18.68 -1.26 14.00
C ASN A 174 17.88 -1.46 15.30
N SER A 175 18.48 -2.10 16.29
CA SER A 175 17.76 -2.62 17.47
C SER A 175 17.12 -1.57 18.39
N LYS A 176 17.49 -0.29 18.29
CA LYS A 176 17.01 0.77 19.19
C LYS A 176 15.82 1.57 18.64
N HIS A 177 15.53 1.45 17.35
CA HIS A 177 14.61 2.34 16.63
C HIS A 177 13.49 1.60 15.91
N VAL A 178 13.46 0.26 15.99
CA VAL A 178 12.55 -0.59 15.22
C VAL A 178 11.46 -1.18 16.10
N HIS A 179 10.21 -1.04 15.67
CA HIS A 179 9.00 -1.50 16.35
C HIS A 179 8.28 -2.52 15.48
N ASP A 180 8.13 -3.74 15.98
CA ASP A 180 7.35 -4.77 15.28
C ASP A 180 5.86 -4.62 15.61
N CYS A 181 5.10 -4.16 14.63
CA CYS A 181 3.66 -3.95 14.75
C CYS A 181 2.83 -5.18 14.33
N SER A 182 3.46 -6.28 13.92
CA SER A 182 2.76 -7.52 13.53
C SER A 182 1.95 -8.16 14.66
N LEU A 183 2.33 -7.88 15.91
CA LEU A 183 1.62 -8.28 17.11
C LEU A 183 0.20 -7.69 17.22
N LEU A 184 -0.06 -6.55 16.57
CA LEU A 184 -1.39 -5.92 16.56
C LEU A 184 -2.43 -6.77 15.83
N TYR A 185 -1.98 -7.65 14.94
CA TYR A 185 -2.81 -8.54 14.14
C TYR A 185 -2.30 -9.98 14.22
N ALA A 186 -1.82 -10.43 15.38
CA ALA A 186 -1.24 -11.76 15.56
C ALA A 186 -2.16 -12.94 15.17
N ALA A 187 -3.48 -12.73 15.12
CA ALA A 187 -4.46 -13.73 14.68
C ALA A 187 -4.66 -13.77 13.15
N ASN A 188 -4.03 -12.86 12.40
CA ASN A 188 -4.16 -12.71 10.96
C ASN A 188 -2.78 -12.69 10.30
N GLU A 189 -2.71 -13.17 9.06
CA GLU A 189 -1.45 -13.17 8.32
C GLU A 189 -1.00 -11.74 7.99
N THR A 190 -1.93 -10.88 7.57
CA THR A 190 -1.61 -9.51 7.15
C THR A 190 -2.43 -8.46 7.88
N LEU A 191 -1.97 -7.20 7.88
CA LEU A 191 -2.76 -6.07 8.39
C LEU A 191 -4.04 -5.89 7.56
N HIS A 192 -3.94 -6.15 6.26
CA HIS A 192 -5.08 -6.21 5.35
C HIS A 192 -6.14 -7.23 5.79
N ASP A 193 -5.75 -8.47 6.10
CA ASP A 193 -6.68 -9.52 6.55
C ASP A 193 -7.35 -9.13 7.88
N PHE A 194 -6.58 -8.58 8.81
CA PHE A 194 -7.10 -8.10 10.09
C PHE A 194 -8.14 -6.99 9.91
N ALA A 195 -7.81 -5.97 9.10
CA ALA A 195 -8.75 -4.90 8.78
C ALA A 195 -10.01 -5.45 8.10
N HIS A 196 -9.87 -6.44 7.22
CA HIS A 196 -11.02 -7.08 6.59
C HIS A 196 -11.92 -7.82 7.58
N ALA A 197 -11.34 -8.62 8.48
CA ALA A 197 -12.07 -9.40 9.47
C ALA A 197 -12.78 -8.51 10.49
N TYR A 198 -12.08 -7.54 11.08
CA TYR A 198 -12.64 -6.62 12.06
C TYR A 198 -13.84 -5.84 11.50
N LEU A 199 -13.75 -5.44 10.24
CA LEU A 199 -14.82 -4.67 9.58
C LEU A 199 -16.01 -5.51 9.13
N GLU A 200 -15.89 -6.83 9.10
CA GLU A 200 -17.04 -7.72 8.96
C GLU A 200 -17.77 -7.96 10.28
N GLU A 201 -17.07 -7.87 11.41
CA GLU A 201 -17.67 -8.00 12.74
C GLU A 201 -18.41 -6.74 13.16
N VAL A 202 -17.86 -5.55 12.91
CA VAL A 202 -18.47 -4.28 13.32
C VAL A 202 -19.71 -3.90 12.49
N ASN A 203 -19.86 -4.45 11.28
CA ASN A 203 -21.02 -4.19 10.41
C ASN A 203 -22.13 -5.26 10.49
N LYS A 204 -22.02 -6.22 11.43
CA LYS A 204 -23.09 -7.14 11.81
C LYS A 204 -23.93 -6.58 12.94
#